data_AF-A0A368GRZ6-F1
#
_entry.id   AF-A0A368GRZ6-F1
#
_cell.length_a   1.000
_cell.length_b   1.000
_cell.length_c   1.000
_cell.angle_alpha   90.00
_cell.angle_beta   90.00
_cell.angle_gamma   90.00
#
_symmetry.space_group_name_H-M   'P 1'
#
loop_
_entity.id
_entity.type
_entity.pdbx_description
1 polymer ?
#
loop_
_entity_poly.entity_id
_entity_poly.type
_entity_poly.pdbx_seq_one_letter_code
_entity_poly.pdbx_strand_id
1 'polypeptide(L)'
;MSMNGDCQGYAATVNHCCAYHDECYSLQRGQTTCDDEFCDCLEEASEGSPTFCHILIMGKCQLVIGFGVSTYRESKKDVPVDIARVSVDTVDMRAAVDNLYDACPWIKSKGVSKIYSSNN
;
A
#
# COMPACT_ATOMS: atom_id res chain seq x y z
N MET A 1 11.13 -2.95 -3.45
CA MET A 1 11.47 -2.03 -4.56
C MET A 1 11.23 -0.60 -4.13
N SER A 2 12.27 0.23 -4.10
CA SER A 2 12.16 1.66 -3.75
C SER A 2 11.65 2.49 -4.93
N MET A 3 10.82 3.50 -4.66
CA MET A 3 10.46 4.52 -5.65
C MET A 3 11.38 5.73 -5.53
N ASN A 4 12.14 6.00 -6.59
CA ASN A 4 13.12 7.09 -6.66
C ASN A 4 12.77 8.04 -7.82
N GLY A 5 13.33 9.24 -7.80
CA GLY A 5 13.16 10.22 -8.89
C GLY A 5 11.74 10.76 -8.98
N ASP A 6 11.23 10.96 -10.19
CA ASP A 6 9.96 11.64 -10.46
C ASP A 6 8.72 10.93 -9.87
N CYS A 7 8.83 9.64 -9.53
CA CYS A 7 7.75 8.86 -8.95
C CYS A 7 7.81 8.78 -7.41
N GLN A 8 8.78 9.43 -6.75
CA GLN A 8 8.95 9.36 -5.30
C GLN A 8 7.69 9.85 -4.54
N GLY A 9 6.88 10.73 -5.13
CA GLY A 9 5.64 11.22 -4.53
C GLY A 9 4.59 10.14 -4.25
N TYR A 10 4.65 9.00 -4.95
CA TYR A 10 3.73 7.87 -4.80
C TYR A 10 4.27 6.79 -3.85
N ALA A 11 5.49 6.96 -3.33
CA ALA A 11 6.14 5.96 -2.48
C ALA A 11 5.28 5.59 -1.27
N ALA A 12 4.65 6.59 -0.65
CA ALA A 12 3.93 6.40 0.59
C ALA A 12 2.56 5.73 0.38
N THR A 13 1.84 6.04 -0.70
CA THR A 13 0.59 5.35 -1.07
C THR A 13 0.84 3.90 -1.48
N VAL A 14 1.91 3.62 -2.23
CA VAL A 14 2.26 2.24 -2.56
C VAL A 14 2.76 1.44 -1.36
N ASN A 15 3.49 2.07 -0.43
CA ASN A 15 3.87 1.42 0.82
C ASN A 15 2.64 1.02 1.65
N HIS A 16 1.56 1.82 1.61
CA HIS A 16 0.29 1.45 2.23
C HIS A 16 -0.28 0.17 1.62
N CYS A 17 -0.33 0.08 0.28
CA CYS A 17 -0.76 -1.15 -0.41
C CYS A 17 0.10 -2.36 -0.02
N CYS A 18 1.42 -2.19 0.08
CA CYS A 18 2.31 -3.27 0.51
C CYS A 18 2.00 -3.75 1.93
N ALA A 19 1.75 -2.83 2.87
CA ALA A 19 1.43 -3.21 4.25
C ALA A 19 0.12 -4.02 4.35
N TYR A 20 -0.90 -3.64 3.58
CA TYR A 20 -2.17 -4.38 3.53
C TYR A 20 -2.00 -5.77 2.89
N HIS A 21 -1.22 -5.85 1.81
CA HIS A 21 -0.88 -7.13 1.16
C HIS A 21 -0.14 -8.08 2.10
N ASP A 22 0.89 -7.60 2.80
CA ASP A 22 1.65 -8.39 3.78
C ASP A 22 0.75 -8.87 4.94
N GLU A 23 -0.18 -8.03 5.40
CA GLU A 23 -1.16 -8.44 6.40
C GLU A 23 -2.09 -9.53 5.85
N CYS A 24 -2.65 -9.34 4.66
CA CYS A 24 -3.51 -10.31 3.97
C CYS A 24 -2.82 -11.68 3.81
N TYR A 25 -1.56 -11.65 3.37
CA TYR A 25 -0.68 -12.81 3.29
C TYR A 25 -0.52 -13.47 4.66
N SER A 26 -0.19 -12.69 5.68
CA SER A 26 0.02 -13.21 7.03
C SER A 26 -1.24 -13.83 7.67
N LEU A 27 -2.42 -13.35 7.28
CA LEU A 27 -3.73 -13.87 7.67
C LEU A 27 -4.20 -15.03 6.79
N GLN A 28 -3.46 -15.34 5.73
CA GLN A 28 -3.73 -16.44 4.82
C GLN A 28 -5.13 -16.36 4.20
N ARG A 29 -5.57 -15.15 3.81
CA ARG A 29 -6.90 -14.91 3.22
C ARG A 29 -7.09 -15.51 1.82
N GLY A 30 -6.04 -16.09 1.24
CA GLY A 30 -5.98 -16.62 -0.12
C GLY A 30 -5.06 -15.77 -0.99
N GLN A 31 -4.07 -16.40 -1.63
CA GLN A 31 -3.07 -15.66 -2.43
C GLN A 31 -3.73 -14.81 -3.52
N THR A 32 -4.59 -15.41 -4.34
CA THR A 32 -5.28 -14.70 -5.44
C THR A 32 -6.07 -13.51 -4.92
N THR A 33 -6.82 -13.68 -3.83
CA THR A 33 -7.57 -12.59 -3.21
C THR A 33 -6.65 -11.46 -2.76
N CYS A 34 -5.56 -11.79 -2.07
CA CYS A 34 -4.60 -10.78 -1.62
C CYS A 34 -3.91 -10.07 -2.80
N ASP A 35 -3.52 -10.81 -3.84
CA ASP A 35 -2.85 -10.26 -5.02
C ASP A 35 -3.81 -9.34 -5.81
N ASP A 36 -5.07 -9.73 -5.98
CA ASP A 36 -6.10 -8.92 -6.64
C ASP A 36 -6.38 -7.63 -5.86
N GLU A 37 -6.60 -7.71 -4.53
CA GLU A 37 -6.80 -6.53 -3.66
C GLU A 37 -5.57 -5.60 -3.69
N PHE A 38 -4.36 -6.15 -3.78
CA PHE A 38 -3.14 -5.36 -3.92
C PHE A 38 -3.07 -4.66 -5.28
N CYS A 39 -3.45 -5.34 -6.36
CA CYS A 39 -3.49 -4.74 -7.70
C CYS A 39 -4.48 -3.56 -7.75
N ASP A 40 -5.67 -3.71 -7.17
CA ASP A 40 -6.67 -2.63 -7.10
C ASP A 40 -6.13 -1.44 -6.28
N CYS A 41 -5.49 -1.69 -5.14
CA CYS A 41 -4.86 -0.63 -4.33
C CYS A 41 -3.77 0.12 -5.11
N LEU A 42 -2.96 -0.58 -5.92
CA LEU A 42 -1.91 0.05 -6.73
C LEU A 42 -2.49 0.89 -7.87
N GLU A 43 -3.62 0.48 -8.45
CA GLU A 43 -4.34 1.25 -9.45
C GLU A 43 -4.76 2.60 -8.84
N GLU A 44 -5.45 2.57 -7.71
CA GLU A 44 -5.86 3.77 -6.96
C GLU A 44 -4.64 4.63 -6.54
N ALA A 45 -3.58 4.00 -6.03
CA ALA A 45 -2.36 4.70 -5.60
C ALA A 45 -1.61 5.40 -6.74
N SER A 46 -1.89 5.03 -7.99
CA SER A 46 -1.28 5.58 -9.20
C SER A 46 -2.22 6.47 -10.01
N GLU A 47 -3.45 6.69 -9.54
CA GLU A 47 -4.44 7.51 -10.24
C GLU A 47 -3.91 8.95 -10.45
N GLY A 48 -4.08 9.47 -11.66
CA GLY A 48 -3.58 10.80 -12.05
C GLY A 48 -2.05 10.92 -12.13
N SER A 49 -1.30 9.83 -11.94
CA SER A 49 0.15 9.84 -12.06
C SER A 49 0.63 9.91 -13.52
N PRO A 50 1.86 10.38 -13.78
CA PRO A 50 2.47 10.25 -15.10
C PRO A 50 2.48 8.79 -15.56
N THR A 51 2.24 8.55 -16.85
CA THR A 51 2.16 7.19 -17.44
C THR A 51 3.31 6.28 -17.05
N PHE A 52 4.54 6.82 -16.98
CA PHE A 52 5.70 6.05 -16.55
C PHE A 52 5.59 5.59 -15.08
N CYS A 53 5.12 6.45 -14.17
CA CYS A 53 4.94 6.09 -12.77
C CYS A 53 3.82 5.05 -12.62
N HIS A 54 2.71 5.21 -13.33
CA HIS A 54 1.64 4.21 -13.36
C HIS A 54 2.17 2.83 -13.81
N ILE A 55 2.91 2.77 -14.91
CA ILE A 55 3.55 1.51 -15.38
C ILE A 55 4.48 0.91 -14.33
N LEU A 56 5.33 1.74 -13.69
CA LEU A 56 6.24 1.27 -12.64
C LEU A 56 5.51 0.75 -11.40
N ILE A 57 4.42 1.41 -11.01
CA ILE A 57 3.61 1.06 -9.86
C ILE A 57 2.86 -0.24 -10.15
N MET A 58 2.14 -0.33 -11.27
CA MET A 58 1.40 -1.53 -11.69
C MET A 58 2.31 -2.71 -12.01
N GLY A 59 3.58 -2.47 -12.35
CA GLY A 59 4.58 -3.54 -12.46
C GLY A 59 4.72 -4.37 -11.17
N LYS A 60 4.42 -3.81 -10.00
CA LYS A 60 4.44 -4.54 -8.71
C LYS A 60 3.32 -5.59 -8.61
N CYS A 61 2.13 -5.29 -9.14
CA CYS A 61 1.03 -6.26 -9.22
C CYS A 61 1.45 -7.52 -9.99
N GLN A 62 2.11 -7.32 -11.15
CA GLN A 62 2.59 -8.45 -11.95
C GLN A 62 3.67 -9.28 -11.24
N LEU A 63 4.51 -8.64 -10.42
CA LEU A 63 5.53 -9.34 -9.64
C LEU A 63 4.92 -10.25 -8.57
N VAL A 64 3.89 -9.81 -7.85
CA VAL A 64 3.25 -10.65 -6.81
C VAL A 64 2.45 -11.78 -7.42
N ILE A 65 1.75 -11.56 -8.55
CA ILE A 65 1.04 -12.62 -9.26
C ILE A 65 2.02 -13.68 -9.78
N GLY A 66 3.13 -13.25 -10.39
CA GLY A 66 4.11 -14.16 -10.99
C GLY A 66 5.00 -14.89 -9.99
N PHE A 67 5.35 -14.25 -8.87
CA PHE A 67 6.38 -14.75 -7.95
C PHE A 67 5.94 -14.79 -6.47
N GLY A 68 4.69 -14.46 -6.15
CA GLY A 68 4.22 -14.34 -4.76
C GLY A 68 3.91 -15.65 -4.05
N VAL A 69 3.84 -16.79 -4.77
CA VAL A 69 3.38 -18.08 -4.20
C VAL A 69 4.23 -18.53 -3.01
N SER A 70 5.56 -18.43 -3.11
CA SER A 70 6.46 -18.80 -2.01
C SER A 70 6.28 -17.87 -0.82
N THR A 71 6.27 -16.56 -1.07
CA THR A 71 6.11 -15.52 -0.05
C THR A 71 4.77 -15.66 0.69
N TYR A 72 3.70 -15.98 -0.04
CA TYR A 72 2.38 -16.25 0.54
C TYR A 72 2.43 -17.43 1.50
N ARG A 73 3.04 -18.55 1.11
CA ARG A 73 3.12 -19.75 1.94
C ARG A 73 3.97 -19.53 3.20
N GLU A 74 5.06 -18.78 3.07
CA GLU A 74 6.00 -18.49 4.15
C GLU A 74 5.47 -17.43 5.13
N SER A 75 4.49 -16.62 4.71
CA SER A 75 3.90 -15.58 5.57
C SER A 75 3.00 -16.10 6.70
N LYS A 76 2.73 -17.42 6.75
CA LYS A 76 1.95 -18.06 7.81
C LYS A 76 2.49 -17.69 9.19
N LYS A 77 1.63 -17.13 10.04
CA LYS A 77 1.96 -16.86 11.45
C LYS A 77 1.77 -18.14 12.27
N ASP A 78 2.86 -18.66 12.85
CA ASP A 78 2.84 -19.83 13.73
C ASP A 78 2.60 -19.50 15.23
N VAL A 79 2.42 -18.23 15.60
CA VAL A 79 2.48 -17.79 17.02
C VAL A 79 1.17 -17.15 17.49
N PRO A 80 0.67 -17.47 18.71
CA PRO A 80 -0.43 -16.75 19.34
C PRO A 80 -0.09 -15.27 19.49
N VAL A 81 -1.00 -14.41 19.07
CA VAL A 81 -0.80 -12.97 18.95
C VAL A 81 -1.01 -12.30 20.32
N ASP A 82 0.01 -12.30 21.19
CA ASP A 82 -0.04 -11.61 22.49
C ASP A 82 0.14 -10.08 22.38
N ILE A 83 0.44 -9.58 21.18
CA ILE A 83 0.36 -8.16 20.85
C ILE A 83 -0.86 -8.03 19.95
N ALA A 84 -1.99 -7.57 20.49
CA ALA A 84 -3.21 -7.32 19.72
C ALA A 84 -2.85 -6.50 18.46
N ARG A 85 -2.76 -7.20 17.33
CA ARG A 85 -2.62 -6.57 16.03
C ARG A 85 -3.98 -5.95 15.77
N VAL A 86 -4.05 -4.64 15.97
CA VAL A 86 -5.24 -3.89 15.59
C VAL A 86 -5.28 -3.96 14.06
N SER A 87 -6.34 -4.57 13.53
CA SER A 87 -6.51 -4.64 12.08
C SER A 87 -6.52 -3.23 11.52
N VAL A 88 -5.95 -3.03 10.33
CA VAL A 88 -5.99 -1.73 9.65
C VAL A 88 -7.44 -1.22 9.50
N ASP A 89 -8.41 -2.12 9.45
CA ASP A 89 -9.85 -1.82 9.43
C ASP A 89 -10.41 -1.26 10.76
N THR A 90 -9.73 -1.50 11.89
CA THR A 90 -10.23 -1.13 13.25
C THR A 90 -9.56 0.10 13.85
N VAL A 91 -8.47 0.60 13.26
CA VAL A 91 -7.91 1.91 13.59
C VAL A 91 -8.35 2.91 12.53
N ASP A 92 -8.83 4.09 12.94
CA ASP A 92 -8.95 5.24 12.03
C ASP A 92 -7.54 5.72 11.64
N MET A 93 -6.92 4.95 10.75
CA MET A 93 -5.57 5.18 10.23
C MET A 93 -5.54 6.43 9.35
N ARG A 94 -6.68 6.98 8.90
CA ARG A 94 -6.70 8.22 8.13
C ARG A 94 -6.08 9.35 8.93
N ALA A 95 -6.49 9.55 10.18
CA ALA A 95 -5.89 10.59 11.02
C ALA A 95 -4.40 10.33 11.31
N ALA A 96 -3.98 9.09 11.49
CA ALA A 96 -2.57 8.75 11.74
C ALA A 96 -1.69 8.95 10.48
N VAL A 97 -2.23 8.61 9.32
CA VAL A 97 -1.63 8.81 8.00
C VAL A 97 -1.57 10.31 7.68
N ASP A 98 -2.66 11.05 7.86
CA ASP A 98 -2.73 12.49 7.63
C ASP A 98 -1.68 13.23 8.47
N ASN A 99 -1.57 12.90 9.76
CA ASN A 99 -0.55 13.48 10.65
C ASN A 99 0.88 13.15 10.20
N LEU A 100 1.14 11.92 9.71
CA LEU A 100 2.46 11.51 9.25
C LEU A 100 2.87 12.26 7.96
N TYR A 101 1.90 12.51 7.07
CA TYR A 101 2.12 13.23 5.82
C TYR A 101 2.20 14.74 6.02
N ASP A 102 1.44 15.29 6.97
CA ASP A 102 1.54 16.69 7.39
C ASP A 102 2.88 17.02 8.06
N ALA A 103 3.51 16.03 8.68
CA ALA A 103 4.86 16.17 9.23
C ALA A 103 5.97 16.19 8.16
N CYS A 104 5.66 15.86 6.89
CA CYS A 104 6.64 15.82 5.79
C CYS A 104 6.73 17.17 5.04
N PRO A 105 7.83 17.93 5.15
CA PRO A 105 7.94 19.28 4.59
C PRO A 105 7.79 19.36 3.06
N TRP A 106 8.18 18.30 2.34
CA TRP A 106 8.14 18.24 0.88
C TRP A 106 6.75 17.88 0.31
N ILE A 107 5.86 17.31 1.13
CA ILE A 107 4.48 16.99 0.70
C ILE A 107 3.64 18.27 0.69
N LYS A 108 3.82 19.12 1.71
CA LYS A 108 3.18 20.44 1.81
C LYS A 108 3.56 21.38 0.66
N SER A 109 4.79 21.30 0.14
CA SER A 109 5.27 22.21 -0.91
C SER A 109 4.74 21.90 -2.31
N LYS A 110 4.17 20.70 -2.56
CA LYS A 110 3.67 20.29 -3.88
C LYS A 110 2.14 20.35 -4.01
N GLY A 111 1.42 20.88 -3.03
CA GLY A 111 -0.04 21.05 -3.11
C GLY A 111 -0.82 19.73 -3.14
N VAL A 112 -0.26 18.66 -2.56
CA VAL A 112 -0.86 17.32 -2.44
C VAL A 112 -1.93 17.27 -1.33
N SER A 113 -2.50 18.41 -0.95
CA SER A 113 -3.55 18.52 0.07
C SER A 113 -4.94 18.15 -0.47
N LYS A 114 -5.05 17.83 -1.76
CA LYS A 114 -6.33 17.60 -2.45
C LYS A 114 -6.68 16.15 -2.75
N ILE A 115 -5.82 15.18 -2.43
CA ILE A 115 -6.12 13.76 -2.73
C ILE A 115 -7.11 13.16 -1.71
N TYR A 116 -7.11 13.63 -0.46
CA TYR A 116 -7.96 13.07 0.61
C TYR A 116 -9.18 13.91 0.98
N SER A 117 -9.39 15.05 0.31
CA SER A 117 -10.54 15.93 0.54
C SER A 117 -11.54 15.85 -0.61
N SER A 118 -12.05 14.65 -0.91
CA SER A 118 -13.29 14.53 -1.66
C SER A 118 -13.98 13.22 -1.31
N ASN A 119 -14.89 13.30 -0.33
CA ASN A 119 -16.20 12.63 -0.36
C ASN A 119 -17.01 13.15 0.85
N ASN A 120 -17.86 14.14 0.57
CA ASN A 120 -19.10 14.37 1.32
C ASN A 120 -20.18 13.54 0.63
#